data_AF-A0A920VAT9-F1
#
_entry.id   AF-A0A920VAT9-F1
#
_cell.length_a   1.000
_cell.length_b   1.000
_cell.length_c   1.000
_cell.angle_alpha   90.00
_cell.angle_beta   90.00
_cell.angle_gamma   90.00
#
_symmetry.space_group_name_H-M   'P 1'
#
loop_
_entity.id
_entity.type
_entity.pdbx_description
1 polymer ?
#
loop_
_entity_poly.entity_id
_entity_poly.type
_entity_poly.pdbx_seq_one_letter_code
_entity_poly.pdbx_strand_id
1 'polypeptide(L)'
;MMSGGNIPRFSHNVIAINGTAMPDVWQGKLLGADPLHHHLVLSERSVRGASFTTRDIDFPVKNSDVAFRPVYMANATDGSVLIADFYERYIAHGQHYQSPIDPTSGRIYRLRAKTKTLVADTNLRAKTNGQLIGLLAHPNKWHRQTAVRLLGQRANEATKDKLRKSVKAETGRAALQGLWALHQAGGLEMCWPPSCLGIPIRTSALGRCGFAATIANYPLDCSMPFNA
;
A
#
# COMPACT_ATOMS: atom_id res chain seq x y z
N MET A 1 2.75 30.03 -5.78
CA MET A 1 2.56 30.16 -4.32
C MET A 1 2.19 28.81 -3.72
N MET A 2 2.89 28.35 -2.68
CA MET A 2 2.38 27.26 -1.84
C MET A 2 1.20 27.80 -1.03
N SER A 3 -0.01 27.27 -1.19
CA SER A 3 -1.11 27.60 -0.29
C SER A 3 -0.90 26.86 1.04
N GLY A 4 -0.10 27.44 1.93
CA GLY A 4 0.18 26.86 3.24
C GLY A 4 0.08 27.90 4.34
N GLY A 5 -0.91 27.75 5.22
CA GLY A 5 -1.05 28.43 6.53
C GLY A 5 -2.51 28.35 7.02
N ASN A 6 -2.83 28.04 8.30
CA ASN A 6 -2.01 28.07 9.50
C ASN A 6 -2.24 26.79 10.35
N ILE A 7 -1.41 25.77 10.09
CA ILE A 7 -0.97 24.66 10.97
C ILE A 7 -2.10 23.98 11.77
N PRO A 8 -2.56 22.77 11.39
CA PRO A 8 -1.79 21.57 11.75
C PRO A 8 -1.83 20.44 10.71
N ARG A 9 -0.71 19.71 10.60
CA ARG A 9 -0.68 18.27 10.33
C ARG A 9 0.49 17.67 11.08
N PHE A 10 0.22 16.93 12.13
CA PHE A 10 1.23 16.12 12.78
C PHE A 10 0.88 14.66 12.54
N SER A 11 1.31 14.07 11.43
CA SER A 11 0.96 12.70 11.06
C SER A 11 2.18 11.79 11.04
N HIS A 12 2.18 10.75 11.88
CA HIS A 12 3.29 9.78 12.00
C HIS A 12 3.24 8.69 10.93
N ASN A 13 2.07 8.09 10.80
CA ASN A 13 1.81 7.01 9.85
C ASN A 13 0.72 7.46 8.89
N VAL A 14 0.89 7.17 7.60
CA VAL A 14 -0.10 7.46 6.57
C VAL A 14 -0.34 6.23 5.71
N ILE A 15 -1.60 5.89 5.49
CA ILE A 15 -2.01 4.86 4.53
C ILE A 15 -2.92 5.43 3.46
N ALA A 16 -2.90 4.86 2.26
CA ALA A 16 -4.00 5.03 1.32
C ALA A 16 -5.11 4.01 1.68
N ILE A 17 -6.35 4.48 1.75
CA ILE A 17 -7.50 3.63 2.04
C ILE A 17 -7.85 2.82 0.79
N ASN A 18 -7.75 1.50 0.87
CA ASN A 18 -8.04 0.60 -0.24
C ASN A 18 -8.73 -0.70 0.19
N GLY A 19 -9.29 -0.73 1.39
CA GLY A 19 -10.06 -1.84 1.93
C GLY A 19 -11.55 -1.70 1.59
N THR A 20 -12.20 -2.81 1.23
CA THR A 20 -13.61 -2.86 0.79
C THR A 20 -14.62 -2.59 1.89
N ALA A 21 -14.23 -2.69 3.17
CA ALA A 21 -15.09 -2.40 4.30
C ALA A 21 -15.08 -0.92 4.71
N MET A 22 -14.34 -0.08 3.99
CA MET A 22 -14.29 1.37 4.20
C MET A 22 -15.33 2.08 3.31
N PRO A 23 -15.77 3.31 3.68
CA PRO A 23 -16.68 4.10 2.85
C PRO A 23 -16.16 4.28 1.43
N ASP A 24 -17.05 4.24 0.42
CA ASP A 24 -16.65 4.39 -0.98
C ASP A 24 -16.03 5.76 -1.25
N VAL A 25 -16.57 6.80 -0.60
CA VAL A 25 -16.04 8.17 -0.65
C VAL A 25 -14.62 8.32 -0.07
N TRP A 26 -14.13 7.34 0.68
CA TRP A 26 -12.76 7.35 1.24
C TRP A 26 -11.76 6.57 0.39
N GLN A 27 -12.21 5.80 -0.60
CA GLN A 27 -11.32 4.98 -1.41
C GLN A 27 -10.28 5.83 -2.15
N GLY A 28 -9.00 5.49 -1.98
CA GLY A 28 -7.88 6.21 -2.56
C GLY A 28 -7.48 7.49 -1.83
N LYS A 29 -8.24 7.93 -0.81
CA LYS A 29 -7.82 9.01 0.09
C LYS A 29 -6.75 8.53 1.06
N LEU A 30 -6.04 9.48 1.66
CA LEU A 30 -5.01 9.22 2.66
C LEU A 30 -5.62 9.31 4.07
N LEU A 31 -5.20 8.42 4.95
CA LEU A 31 -5.53 8.45 6.38
C LEU A 31 -4.22 8.57 7.15
N GLY A 32 -4.08 9.63 7.94
CA GLY A 32 -2.92 9.92 8.77
C GLY A 32 -3.21 9.75 10.26
N ALA A 33 -2.26 9.22 11.02
CA ALA A 33 -2.37 9.11 12.47
C ALA A 33 -1.69 10.29 13.15
N ASP A 34 -2.44 11.03 13.97
CA ASP A 34 -1.95 12.18 14.72
C ASP A 34 -2.11 11.91 16.23
N PRO A 35 -1.05 11.36 16.85
CA PRO A 35 -1.08 10.98 18.26
C PRO A 35 -1.09 12.20 19.17
N LEU A 36 -0.57 13.36 18.77
CA LEU A 36 -0.56 14.53 19.65
C LEU A 36 -1.98 15.09 19.85
N HIS A 37 -2.80 15.07 18.80
CA HIS A 37 -4.16 15.60 18.81
C HIS A 37 -5.26 14.52 18.90
N HIS A 38 -4.88 13.26 19.18
CA HIS A 38 -5.79 12.16 19.55
C HIS A 38 -6.80 11.82 18.45
N HIS A 39 -6.38 11.91 17.19
CA HIS A 39 -7.28 11.72 16.05
C HIS A 39 -6.59 11.12 14.83
N LEU A 40 -7.41 10.68 13.88
CA LEU A 40 -6.98 10.36 12.52
C LEU A 40 -7.39 11.48 11.59
N VAL A 41 -6.51 11.82 10.65
CA VAL A 41 -6.70 12.88 9.65
C VAL A 41 -7.00 12.24 8.30
N LEU A 42 -8.14 12.57 7.69
CA LEU A 42 -8.48 12.17 6.33
C LEU A 42 -8.04 13.28 5.37
N SER A 43 -7.23 12.92 4.39
CA SER A 43 -6.73 13.86 3.38
C SER A 43 -7.04 13.38 1.97
N GLU A 44 -7.39 14.30 1.09
CA GLU A 44 -7.45 14.05 -0.34
C GLU A 44 -6.13 14.40 -1.03
N ARG A 45 -5.86 13.74 -2.15
CA ARG A 45 -4.69 13.98 -2.99
C ARG A 45 -5.17 14.35 -4.40
N SER A 46 -4.69 15.47 -4.92
CA SER A 46 -4.93 15.94 -6.28
C SER A 46 -3.62 16.01 -7.08
N VAL A 47 -3.71 15.80 -8.40
CA VAL A 47 -2.56 15.87 -9.30
C VAL A 47 -2.19 17.34 -9.53
N ARG A 48 -0.90 17.64 -9.50
CA ARG A 48 -0.33 18.95 -9.83
C ARG A 48 0.87 18.77 -10.75
N GLY A 49 0.61 18.75 -12.06
CA GLY A 49 1.64 18.44 -13.06
C GLY A 49 2.23 17.06 -12.82
N ALA A 50 3.55 16.97 -12.68
CA ALA A 50 4.26 15.74 -12.32
C ALA A 50 4.28 15.45 -10.80
N SER A 51 3.65 16.28 -9.98
CA SER A 51 3.60 16.17 -8.52
C SER A 51 2.16 16.02 -8.01
N PHE A 52 1.99 16.01 -6.69
CA PHE A 52 0.70 15.95 -6.02
C PHE A 52 0.58 17.04 -4.95
N THR A 53 -0.64 17.48 -4.72
CA THR A 53 -1.01 18.29 -3.56
C THR A 53 -1.95 17.52 -2.66
N THR A 54 -1.87 17.74 -1.35
CA THR A 54 -2.73 17.12 -0.36
C THR A 54 -3.48 18.16 0.45
N ARG A 55 -4.75 17.89 0.75
CA ARG A 55 -5.60 18.74 1.57
C ARG A 55 -6.32 17.88 2.60
N ASP A 56 -6.30 18.29 3.86
CA ASP A 56 -7.09 17.62 4.88
C ASP A 56 -8.54 18.02 4.75
N ILE A 57 -9.41 17.03 4.86
CA ILE A 57 -10.83 17.19 4.61
C ILE A 57 -11.68 16.83 5.81
N ASP A 58 -11.18 15.98 6.71
CA ASP A 58 -11.93 15.55 7.89
C ASP A 58 -11.02 14.89 8.93
N PHE A 59 -11.59 14.62 10.11
CA PHE A 59 -10.96 13.93 11.22
C PHE A 59 -11.89 12.79 11.71
N PRO A 60 -11.97 11.68 10.95
CA PRO A 60 -13.03 10.68 11.10
C PRO A 60 -13.00 9.87 12.39
N VAL A 61 -11.87 9.85 13.09
CA VAL A 61 -11.71 9.19 14.38
C VAL A 61 -11.14 10.22 15.32
N LYS A 62 -11.91 10.59 16.34
CA LYS A 62 -11.48 11.46 17.44
C LYS A 62 -11.82 10.78 18.75
N ASN A 63 -10.96 10.93 19.73
CA ASN A 63 -11.21 10.44 21.07
C ASN A 63 -10.99 11.56 22.09
N SER A 64 -11.87 11.67 23.07
CA SER A 64 -11.71 12.60 24.20
C SER A 64 -10.78 12.05 25.27
N ASP A 65 -10.48 10.75 25.23
CA ASP A 65 -9.47 10.11 26.06
C ASP A 65 -8.09 10.67 25.70
N VAL A 66 -7.52 11.45 26.62
CA VAL A 66 -6.20 12.07 26.47
C VAL A 66 -5.07 11.06 26.40
N ALA A 67 -5.30 9.76 26.61
CA ALA A 67 -4.31 8.72 26.40
C ALA A 67 -4.46 8.01 25.05
N PHE A 68 -5.46 8.35 24.22
CA PHE A 68 -5.57 7.80 22.86
C PHE A 68 -4.50 8.37 21.94
N ARG A 69 -3.67 7.48 21.41
CA ARG A 69 -2.43 7.78 20.71
C ARG A 69 -2.23 6.84 19.52
N PRO A 70 -2.96 7.07 18.41
CA PRO A 70 -2.80 6.26 17.22
C PRO A 70 -1.39 6.46 16.66
N VAL A 71 -0.66 5.37 16.50
CA VAL A 71 0.75 5.38 16.04
C VAL A 71 0.93 4.64 14.72
N TYR A 72 0.07 3.66 14.43
CA TYR A 72 0.19 2.86 13.21
C TYR A 72 -1.17 2.46 12.65
N MET A 73 -1.27 2.36 11.33
CA MET A 73 -2.46 1.88 10.63
C MET A 73 -2.10 0.94 9.49
N ALA A 74 -2.98 -0.02 9.22
CA ALA A 74 -2.85 -0.92 8.08
C ALA A 74 -4.22 -1.24 7.46
N ASN A 75 -4.25 -1.36 6.13
CA ASN A 75 -5.40 -1.98 5.46
C ASN A 75 -5.42 -3.47 5.82
N ALA A 76 -6.55 -3.92 6.36
CA ALA A 76 -6.73 -5.28 6.84
C ALA A 76 -7.12 -6.25 5.71
N THR A 77 -6.99 -7.54 6.02
CA THR A 77 -7.31 -8.66 5.12
C THR A 77 -8.81 -8.71 4.80
N ASP A 78 -9.64 -8.33 5.76
CA ASP A 78 -11.10 -8.29 5.72
C ASP A 78 -11.68 -7.01 5.08
N GLY A 79 -10.80 -6.10 4.64
CA GLY A 79 -11.16 -4.83 4.01
C GLY A 79 -11.39 -3.68 4.99
N SER A 80 -11.26 -3.91 6.30
CA SER A 80 -11.24 -2.85 7.31
C SER A 80 -9.87 -2.16 7.39
N VAL A 81 -9.72 -1.21 8.31
CA VAL A 81 -8.43 -0.65 8.70
C VAL A 81 -8.15 -1.02 10.16
N LEU A 82 -6.97 -1.57 10.42
CA LEU A 82 -6.46 -1.76 11.78
C LEU A 82 -5.72 -0.50 12.22
N ILE A 83 -5.90 -0.10 13.47
CA ILE A 83 -5.23 1.04 14.10
C ILE A 83 -4.57 0.52 15.38
N ALA A 84 -3.27 0.73 15.51
CA ALA A 84 -2.55 0.50 16.75
C ALA A 84 -2.44 1.82 17.52
N ASP A 85 -2.81 1.77 18.79
CA ASP A 85 -2.74 2.85 19.76
C ASP A 85 -1.90 2.36 20.94
N PHE A 86 -0.80 3.01 21.27
CA PHE A 86 0.03 2.55 22.39
C PHE A 86 -0.46 2.97 23.77
N TYR A 87 -1.54 3.77 23.83
CA TYR A 87 -2.20 4.29 25.03
C TYR A 87 -1.29 5.06 26.00
N GLU A 88 -1.05 6.36 25.75
CA GLU A 88 -0.21 7.17 26.66
C GLU A 88 -0.65 8.60 26.89
N ARG A 89 -0.56 9.05 28.15
CA ARG A 89 -0.95 10.40 28.57
C ARG A 89 0.02 11.47 28.08
N TYR A 90 1.33 11.27 28.28
CA TYR A 90 2.37 12.23 27.93
C TYR A 90 3.33 11.64 26.90
N ILE A 91 3.32 12.20 25.67
CA ILE A 91 4.17 11.74 24.56
C ILE A 91 5.23 12.77 24.14
N ALA A 92 5.14 14.00 24.66
CA ALA A 92 6.04 15.08 24.32
C ALA A 92 7.36 14.94 25.07
N HIS A 93 8.48 15.24 24.40
CA HIS A 93 9.82 15.18 25.01
C HIS A 93 9.91 15.91 26.35
N GLY A 94 9.25 17.06 26.50
CA GLY A 94 9.29 17.84 27.75
C GLY A 94 8.47 17.28 28.92
N GLN A 95 7.65 16.25 28.71
CA GLN A 95 6.73 15.72 29.73
C GLN A 95 6.72 14.19 29.82
N HIS A 96 7.48 13.48 28.96
CA HIS A 96 7.47 12.01 28.94
C HIS A 96 7.84 11.37 30.30
N TYR A 97 8.68 12.02 31.11
CA TYR A 97 9.04 11.55 32.45
C TYR A 97 7.87 11.61 33.46
N GLN A 98 6.77 12.29 33.13
CA GLN A 98 5.59 12.43 34.00
C GLN A 98 4.63 11.22 33.88
N SER A 99 4.79 10.37 32.86
CA SER A 99 4.07 9.09 32.74
C SER A 99 5.07 7.95 32.69
N PRO A 100 5.02 6.98 33.62
CA PRO A 100 5.65 5.69 33.39
C PRO A 100 5.06 5.07 32.12
N ILE A 101 5.92 4.57 31.22
CA ILE A 101 5.46 3.89 30.01
C ILE A 101 4.87 2.53 30.40
N ASP A 102 3.62 2.25 30.01
CA ASP A 102 3.00 0.94 30.21
C ASP A 102 2.96 0.13 28.89
N PRO A 103 3.89 -0.82 28.69
CA PRO A 103 3.96 -1.61 27.47
C PRO A 103 2.79 -2.59 27.31
N THR A 104 1.94 -2.76 28.34
CA THR A 104 0.82 -3.70 28.34
C THR A 104 -0.51 -3.05 28.00
N SER A 105 -0.57 -1.72 27.98
CA SER A 105 -1.81 -0.96 27.84
C SER A 105 -2.21 -0.65 26.39
N GLY A 106 -1.37 -1.02 25.42
CA GLY A 106 -1.62 -0.82 24.00
C GLY A 106 -2.93 -1.45 23.52
N ARG A 107 -3.60 -0.78 22.58
CA ARG A 107 -4.92 -1.12 22.04
C ARG A 107 -4.83 -1.31 20.52
N ILE A 108 -5.61 -2.25 20.00
CA ILE A 108 -5.81 -2.43 18.55
C ILE A 108 -7.28 -2.20 18.23
N TYR A 109 -7.56 -1.21 17.39
CA TYR A 109 -8.90 -0.93 16.89
C TYR A 109 -9.07 -1.47 15.47
N ARG A 110 -10.29 -1.90 15.15
CA ARG A 110 -10.71 -2.24 13.79
C ARG A 110 -11.77 -1.25 13.32
N LEU A 111 -11.44 -0.45 12.31
CA LEU A 111 -12.31 0.56 11.73
C LEU A 111 -12.97 0.04 10.45
N ARG A 112 -14.30 0.13 10.38
CA ARG A 112 -15.11 -0.18 9.18
C ARG A 112 -16.33 0.73 9.09
N ALA A 113 -16.88 0.88 7.89
CA ALA A 113 -18.20 1.46 7.71
C ALA A 113 -19.28 0.52 8.29
N LYS A 114 -20.26 1.08 9.00
CA LYS A 114 -21.37 0.32 9.62
C LYS A 114 -22.13 -0.51 8.57
N THR A 115 -22.34 0.05 7.39
CA THR A 115 -23.10 -0.54 6.27
C THR A 115 -22.29 -1.48 5.39
N LYS A 116 -20.96 -1.57 5.57
CA LYS A 116 -20.10 -2.43 4.75
C LYS A 116 -19.79 -3.73 5.49
N THR A 117 -19.82 -4.82 4.74
CA THR A 117 -19.49 -6.16 5.23
C THR A 117 -17.98 -6.39 5.20
N LEU A 118 -17.50 -7.20 6.16
CA LEU A 118 -16.13 -7.68 6.16
C LEU A 118 -15.97 -8.82 5.14
N VAL A 119 -14.80 -8.88 4.50
CA VAL A 119 -14.44 -10.00 3.62
C VAL A 119 -14.08 -11.20 4.49
N ALA A 120 -14.86 -12.27 4.41
CA ALA A 120 -14.63 -13.48 5.21
C ALA A 120 -13.47 -14.34 4.66
N ASP A 121 -13.33 -14.39 3.34
CA ASP A 121 -12.36 -15.24 2.64
C ASP A 121 -10.95 -14.63 2.68
N THR A 122 -10.25 -14.81 3.80
CA THR A 122 -8.93 -14.21 4.04
C THR A 122 -7.77 -15.20 3.95
N ASN A 123 -8.05 -16.51 3.84
CA ASN A 123 -7.04 -17.55 3.72
C ASN A 123 -6.59 -17.75 2.26
N LEU A 124 -5.79 -16.82 1.75
CA LEU A 124 -5.30 -16.85 0.37
C LEU A 124 -4.25 -17.96 0.15
N ARG A 125 -3.59 -18.44 1.20
CA ARG A 125 -2.59 -19.52 1.11
C ARG A 125 -3.19 -20.81 0.57
N ALA A 126 -4.42 -21.13 1.00
CA ALA A 126 -5.14 -22.34 0.62
C ALA A 126 -5.71 -22.29 -0.81
N LYS A 127 -5.73 -21.12 -1.47
CA LYS A 127 -6.27 -20.98 -2.82
C LYS A 127 -5.38 -21.66 -3.85
N THR A 128 -5.94 -22.04 -5.00
CA THR A 128 -5.15 -22.50 -6.15
C THR A 128 -4.50 -21.33 -6.89
N ASN A 129 -3.49 -21.58 -7.72
CA ASN A 129 -2.87 -20.52 -8.53
C ASN A 129 -3.86 -19.83 -9.47
N GLY A 130 -4.84 -20.58 -10.04
CA GLY A 130 -5.89 -20.00 -10.86
C GLY A 130 -6.79 -19.04 -10.09
N GLN A 131 -7.17 -19.40 -8.85
CA GLN A 131 -7.94 -18.52 -7.97
C GLN A 131 -7.12 -17.28 -7.57
N LEU A 132 -5.81 -17.43 -7.31
CA LEU A 132 -4.94 -16.28 -7.02
C LEU A 132 -4.83 -15.31 -8.21
N ILE A 133 -4.79 -15.81 -9.45
CA ILE A 133 -4.82 -14.95 -10.65
C ILE A 133 -6.11 -14.14 -10.68
N GLY A 134 -7.26 -14.75 -10.36
CA GLY A 134 -8.53 -14.03 -10.25
C GLY A 134 -8.52 -12.91 -9.19
N LEU A 135 -7.74 -13.09 -8.11
CA LEU A 135 -7.60 -12.06 -7.07
C LEU A 135 -6.76 -10.86 -7.48
N LEU A 136 -6.07 -10.89 -8.63
CA LEU A 136 -5.29 -9.73 -9.11
C LEU A 136 -6.18 -8.53 -9.48
N ALA A 137 -7.47 -8.77 -9.75
CA ALA A 137 -8.47 -7.72 -9.97
C ALA A 137 -9.24 -7.33 -8.70
N HIS A 138 -9.01 -8.02 -7.57
CA HIS A 138 -9.85 -7.87 -6.37
C HIS A 138 -9.89 -6.42 -5.86
N PRO A 139 -11.04 -5.88 -5.42
CA PRO A 139 -11.14 -4.48 -4.99
C PRO A 139 -10.29 -4.16 -3.74
N ASN A 140 -10.20 -5.06 -2.76
CA ASN A 140 -9.30 -4.92 -1.62
C ASN A 140 -7.83 -5.06 -2.03
N LYS A 141 -7.01 -4.03 -1.74
CA LYS A 141 -5.56 -4.03 -2.04
C LYS A 141 -4.79 -5.16 -1.38
N TRP A 142 -5.13 -5.51 -0.15
CA TRP A 142 -4.41 -6.57 0.56
C TRP A 142 -4.50 -7.91 -0.18
N HIS A 143 -5.68 -8.23 -0.74
CA HIS A 143 -5.89 -9.45 -1.52
C HIS A 143 -5.05 -9.49 -2.77
N ARG A 144 -5.03 -8.39 -3.54
CA ARG A 144 -4.21 -8.28 -4.75
C ARG A 144 -2.73 -8.46 -4.44
N GLN A 145 -2.20 -7.71 -3.47
CA GLN A 145 -0.78 -7.74 -3.13
C GLN A 145 -0.36 -9.10 -2.55
N THR A 146 -1.22 -9.71 -1.76
CA THR A 146 -0.97 -11.06 -1.22
C THR A 146 -1.01 -12.12 -2.32
N ALA A 147 -1.95 -12.01 -3.27
CA ALA A 147 -2.01 -12.91 -4.42
C ALA A 147 -0.73 -12.79 -5.28
N VAL A 148 -0.26 -11.58 -5.57
CA VAL A 148 1.02 -11.36 -6.27
C VAL A 148 2.17 -12.02 -5.50
N ARG A 149 2.30 -11.76 -4.20
CA ARG A 149 3.38 -12.35 -3.39
C ARG A 149 3.36 -13.88 -3.41
N LEU A 150 2.17 -14.47 -3.23
CA LEU A 150 2.01 -15.93 -3.23
C LEU A 150 2.30 -16.54 -4.61
N LEU A 151 1.84 -15.89 -5.70
CA LEU A 151 2.16 -16.31 -7.06
C LEU A 151 3.68 -16.25 -7.31
N GLY A 152 4.36 -15.17 -6.88
CA GLY A 152 5.81 -15.08 -6.99
C GLY A 152 6.57 -16.21 -6.27
N GLN A 153 6.04 -16.68 -5.14
CA GLN A 153 6.68 -17.75 -4.35
C GLN A 153 6.49 -19.16 -4.93
N ARG A 154 5.39 -19.43 -5.65
CA ARG A 154 5.02 -20.82 -6.02
C ARG A 154 4.52 -21.00 -7.46
N ALA A 155 4.62 -19.98 -8.30
CA ALA A 155 4.23 -20.11 -9.71
C ALA A 155 5.18 -21.08 -10.43
N ASN A 156 4.59 -22.05 -11.12
CA ASN A 156 5.28 -22.91 -12.08
C ASN A 156 5.10 -22.35 -13.50
N GLU A 157 5.74 -22.96 -14.49
CA GLU A 157 5.66 -22.51 -15.90
C GLU A 157 4.21 -22.41 -16.42
N ALA A 158 3.36 -23.39 -16.10
CA ALA A 158 1.94 -23.33 -16.47
C ALA A 158 1.21 -22.12 -15.85
N THR A 159 1.60 -21.69 -14.65
CA THR A 159 1.06 -20.48 -14.00
C THR A 159 1.60 -19.22 -14.67
N LYS A 160 2.90 -19.19 -15.03
CA LYS A 160 3.52 -18.07 -15.76
C LYS A 160 2.86 -17.87 -17.12
N ASP A 161 2.56 -18.94 -17.86
CA ASP A 161 1.85 -18.84 -19.14
C ASP A 161 0.44 -18.28 -19.00
N LYS A 162 -0.29 -18.69 -17.95
CA LYS A 162 -1.60 -18.11 -17.64
C LYS A 162 -1.48 -16.63 -17.29
N LEU A 163 -0.47 -16.23 -16.51
CA LEU A 163 -0.19 -14.83 -16.20
C LEU A 163 0.15 -14.03 -17.46
N ARG A 164 1.00 -14.55 -18.37
CA ARG A 164 1.31 -13.89 -19.64
C ARG A 164 0.06 -13.63 -20.48
N LYS A 165 -0.85 -14.59 -20.53
CA LYS A 165 -2.14 -14.44 -21.23
C LYS A 165 -3.03 -13.42 -20.53
N SER A 166 -3.16 -13.48 -19.21
CA SER A 166 -3.96 -12.55 -18.41
C SER A 166 -3.48 -11.11 -18.54
N VAL A 167 -2.17 -10.86 -18.50
CA VAL A 167 -1.60 -9.50 -18.65
C VAL A 167 -1.94 -8.88 -20.01
N LYS A 168 -2.04 -9.68 -21.06
CA LYS A 168 -2.40 -9.21 -22.42
C LYS A 168 -3.91 -9.04 -22.60
N ALA A 169 -4.73 -9.80 -21.88
CA ALA A 169 -6.19 -9.78 -22.00
C ALA A 169 -6.84 -8.72 -21.12
N GLU A 170 -6.26 -8.44 -19.95
CA GLU A 170 -6.77 -7.49 -18.98
C GLU A 170 -6.24 -6.07 -19.23
N THR A 171 -6.86 -5.07 -18.61
CA THR A 171 -6.36 -3.68 -18.62
C THR A 171 -6.33 -3.09 -17.20
N GLY A 172 -5.65 -1.95 -17.06
CA GLY A 172 -5.61 -1.20 -15.80
C GLY A 172 -4.98 -1.98 -14.64
N ARG A 173 -5.70 -2.06 -13.52
CA ARG A 173 -5.16 -2.60 -12.26
C ARG A 173 -4.85 -4.09 -12.33
N ALA A 174 -5.72 -4.88 -12.98
CA ALA A 174 -5.54 -6.33 -13.08
C ALA A 174 -4.29 -6.66 -13.91
N ALA A 175 -4.13 -6.03 -15.07
CA ALA A 175 -2.95 -6.16 -15.92
C ALA A 175 -1.66 -5.75 -15.17
N LEU A 176 -1.68 -4.62 -14.45
CA LEU A 176 -0.52 -4.17 -13.68
C LEU A 176 -0.14 -5.15 -12.56
N GLN A 177 -1.11 -5.69 -11.82
CA GLN A 177 -0.83 -6.69 -10.79
C GLN A 177 -0.38 -8.03 -11.40
N GLY A 178 -0.93 -8.42 -12.55
CA GLY A 178 -0.48 -9.60 -13.29
C GLY A 178 0.96 -9.46 -13.77
N LEU A 179 1.34 -8.27 -14.27
CA LEU A 179 2.70 -7.97 -14.69
C LEU A 179 3.66 -8.07 -13.49
N TRP A 180 3.26 -7.51 -12.34
CA TRP A 180 4.04 -7.58 -11.11
C TRP A 180 4.15 -9.03 -10.59
N ALA A 181 3.08 -9.83 -10.67
CA ALA A 181 3.12 -11.24 -10.32
C ALA A 181 4.07 -12.03 -11.24
N LEU A 182 4.04 -11.75 -12.53
CA LEU A 182 4.91 -12.37 -13.52
C LEU A 182 6.38 -12.00 -13.28
N HIS A 183 6.67 -10.75 -12.93
CA HIS A 183 8.00 -10.31 -12.48
C HIS A 183 8.50 -11.13 -11.30
N GLN A 184 7.71 -11.18 -10.22
CA GLN A 184 8.09 -11.86 -8.98
C GLN A 184 8.27 -13.36 -9.19
N ALA A 185 7.57 -13.96 -10.16
CA ALA A 185 7.74 -15.36 -10.55
C ALA A 185 8.94 -15.62 -11.48
N GLY A 186 9.71 -14.58 -11.86
CA GLY A 186 10.80 -14.70 -12.82
C GLY A 186 10.35 -15.05 -14.24
N GLY A 187 9.12 -14.67 -14.62
CA GLY A 187 8.54 -14.95 -15.94
C GLY A 187 8.55 -13.75 -16.90
N LEU A 188 9.17 -12.63 -16.51
CA LEU A 188 9.34 -11.48 -17.39
C LEU A 188 10.55 -11.68 -18.30
N GLU A 189 10.28 -11.72 -19.59
CA GLU A 189 11.31 -11.71 -20.62
C GLU A 189 11.71 -10.27 -20.95
N MET A 190 13.00 -10.06 -21.24
CA MET A 190 13.59 -8.74 -21.49
C MET A 190 12.99 -8.00 -22.71
N CYS A 191 12.21 -8.68 -23.55
CA CYS A 191 11.60 -8.15 -24.77
C CYS A 191 10.09 -7.82 -24.62
N TRP A 192 9.59 -7.58 -23.41
CA TRP A 192 8.17 -7.23 -23.25
C TRP A 192 7.88 -5.83 -23.84
N PRO A 193 7.02 -5.70 -24.86
CA PRO A 193 6.80 -4.41 -25.50
C PRO A 193 5.99 -3.46 -24.59
N PRO A 194 6.33 -2.15 -24.54
CA PRO A 194 5.61 -1.15 -23.75
C PRO A 194 4.11 -1.05 -24.05
N SER A 195 3.67 -1.53 -25.23
CA SER A 195 2.27 -1.54 -25.66
C SER A 195 1.34 -2.34 -24.73
N CYS A 196 1.86 -3.32 -23.98
CA CYS A 196 1.05 -4.12 -23.06
C CYS A 196 0.62 -3.36 -21.79
N LEU A 197 1.22 -2.22 -21.47
CA LEU A 197 0.86 -1.45 -20.27
C LEU A 197 -0.38 -0.58 -20.48
N GLY A 198 -0.87 -0.39 -21.71
CA GLY A 198 -2.03 0.48 -22.00
C GLY A 198 -1.86 1.94 -21.55
N ILE A 199 -0.67 2.31 -21.07
CA ILE A 199 -0.30 3.67 -20.71
C ILE A 199 0.25 4.29 -22.00
N PRO A 200 -0.31 5.39 -22.51
CA PRO A 200 0.35 6.16 -23.55
C PRO A 200 1.60 6.78 -22.91
N ILE A 201 2.72 6.09 -23.01
CA ILE A 201 4.03 6.71 -22.79
C ILE A 201 4.17 7.67 -23.97
N ARG A 202 4.04 8.98 -23.73
CA ARG A 202 4.44 9.98 -24.72
C ARG A 202 5.95 9.82 -24.92
N THR A 203 6.34 8.97 -25.87
CA THR A 203 7.70 8.90 -26.39
C THR A 203 7.90 10.09 -27.32
N SER A 204 7.92 11.29 -26.76
CA SER A 204 8.57 12.41 -27.43
C SER A 204 10.05 12.36 -27.01
N ALA A 205 10.89 11.95 -27.96
CA ALA A 205 12.36 11.97 -27.91
C ALA A 205 13.04 10.97 -26.97
N LEU A 206 13.01 9.68 -27.33
CA LEU A 206 14.15 8.80 -27.09
C LEU A 206 14.45 8.07 -28.40
N GLY A 207 15.38 8.66 -29.16
CA GLY A 207 16.05 7.98 -30.25
C GLY A 207 16.76 6.73 -29.73
N ARG A 208 16.92 5.75 -30.62
CA ARG A 208 17.63 4.48 -30.44
C ARG A 208 18.76 4.57 -29.40
N CYS A 209 18.55 4.03 -28.20
CA CYS A 209 19.61 3.67 -27.28
C CYS A 209 19.24 2.34 -26.62
N GLY A 210 20.12 1.34 -26.79
CA GLY A 210 20.05 0.07 -26.09
C GLY A 210 20.02 0.30 -24.58
N PHE A 211 19.17 -0.46 -23.90
CA PHE A 211 19.00 -0.38 -22.46
C PHE A 211 20.15 -1.12 -21.77
N ALA A 212 21.34 -0.50 -21.75
CA ALA A 212 22.39 -0.82 -20.79
C ALA A 212 22.20 0.12 -19.60
N ALA A 213 21.54 -0.36 -18.56
CA ALA A 213 21.44 0.36 -17.30
C ALA A 213 22.75 0.19 -16.53
N THR A 214 23.74 1.05 -16.81
CA THR A 214 24.90 1.22 -15.95
C THR A 214 24.45 2.05 -14.74
N ILE A 215 24.12 1.37 -13.64
CA ILE A 215 24.04 2.00 -12.32
C ILE A 215 25.49 2.28 -11.91
N ALA A 216 25.80 3.55 -11.72
CA ALA A 216 26.92 4.13 -10.98
C ALA A 216 28.24 3.32 -10.92
N ASN A 217 29.33 3.91 -11.44
CA ASN A 217 30.72 3.47 -11.32
C ASN A 217 31.18 3.05 -9.90
N TYR A 218 30.80 1.85 -9.48
CA TYR A 218 31.44 1.10 -8.39
C TYR A 218 31.40 -0.38 -8.77
N PRO A 219 32.55 -1.01 -9.10
CA PRO A 219 32.59 -2.45 -9.31
C PRO A 219 32.42 -3.13 -7.94
N LEU A 220 31.23 -3.70 -7.70
CA LEU A 220 31.05 -4.64 -6.60
C LEU A 220 31.30 -6.04 -7.15
N ASP A 221 32.38 -6.64 -6.64
CA ASP A 221 32.78 -8.02 -6.92
C ASP A 221 31.74 -9.00 -6.38
N CYS A 222 31.02 -9.66 -7.28
CA CYS A 222 30.05 -10.71 -6.98
C CYS A 222 30.74 -12.07 -6.75
N SER A 223 31.69 -12.12 -5.81
CA SER A 223 32.28 -13.38 -5.37
C SER A 223 32.39 -13.44 -3.84
N MET A 224 31.27 -13.74 -3.17
CA MET A 224 31.33 -14.47 -1.90
C MET A 224 30.17 -15.46 -1.78
N PRO A 225 30.46 -16.73 -1.44
CA PRO A 225 29.46 -17.76 -1.26
C PRO A 225 28.69 -17.54 0.06
N PHE A 226 27.36 -17.60 -0.02
CA PHE A 226 26.52 -17.80 1.16
C PHE A 226 26.77 -19.21 1.69
N ASN A 227 27.46 -19.32 2.83
CA ASN A 227 27.44 -20.52 3.66
C ASN A 227 26.60 -20.23 4.91
N ALA A 228 25.61 -21.11 5.12
CA ALA A 228 24.79 -21.44 6.31
C ALA A 228 24.40 -20.30 7.26
#